data_AF-A0A820K157-F1
#
_entry.id   AF-A0A820K157-F1
#
_cell.length_a   1.000
_cell.length_b   1.000
_cell.length_c   1.000
_cell.angle_alpha   90.00
_cell.angle_beta   90.00
_cell.angle_gamma   90.00
#
_symmetry.space_group_name_H-M   'P 1'
#
loop_
_entity.id
_entity.type
_entity.pdbx_description
1 polymer ?
#
loop_
_entity_poly.entity_id
_entity_poly.type
_entity_poly.pdbx_seq_one_letter_code
_entity_poly.pdbx_strand_id
1 'polypeptide(L)'
;MYSKPTNNFHVKVIRGSQLLPMDFGQTSDPYCKLVLFPSTDMGVKWNFKTSVKKHTLQPEYNEEFIFQHIQLQELISRPLQVTVFDKDMGKKDDYI
;
A
#
# COMPACT_ATOMS: atom_id res chain seq x y z
N MET A 1 -9.30 -9.39 4.94
CA MET A 1 -10.51 -10.05 5.47
C MET A 1 -11.53 -8.99 5.87
N TYR A 2 -12.79 -9.12 5.46
CA TYR A 2 -13.85 -8.18 5.85
C TYR A 2 -14.66 -8.72 7.04
N SER A 3 -14.83 -7.90 8.08
CA SER A 3 -15.64 -8.17 9.26
C SER A 3 -16.94 -7.37 9.17
N LYS A 4 -18.06 -8.06 8.89
CA LYS A 4 -19.40 -7.46 8.84
C LYS A 4 -19.84 -6.85 10.19
N PRO A 5 -19.61 -7.47 11.37
CA PRO A 5 -20.07 -6.90 12.64
C PRO A 5 -19.44 -5.54 12.96
N THR A 6 -18.19 -5.32 12.54
CA THR A 6 -17.45 -4.09 12.82
C THR A 6 -17.28 -3.17 11.61
N ASN A 7 -17.75 -3.60 10.42
CA ASN A 7 -17.49 -2.93 9.15
C ASN A 7 -15.99 -2.62 8.93
N ASN A 8 -15.14 -3.60 9.24
CA ASN A 8 -13.69 -3.46 9.12
C ASN A 8 -13.16 -4.31 7.97
N PHE A 9 -12.33 -3.72 7.11
CA PHE A 9 -11.59 -4.45 6.09
C PHE A 9 -10.11 -4.50 6.45
N HIS A 10 -9.63 -5.71 6.75
CA HIS A 10 -8.26 -6.00 7.13
C HIS A 10 -7.43 -6.32 5.88
N VAL A 11 -6.31 -5.65 5.71
CA VAL A 11 -5.37 -5.88 4.62
C VAL A 11 -3.98 -6.07 5.21
N LYS A 12 -3.38 -7.23 4.96
CA LYS A 12 -2.01 -7.52 5.40
C LYS A 12 -1.07 -7.48 4.21
N VAL A 13 -0.10 -6.58 4.24
CA VAL A 13 1.00 -6.55 3.28
C VAL A 13 2.13 -7.39 3.84
N ILE A 14 2.36 -8.55 3.23
CA ILE A 14 3.35 -9.52 3.71
C ILE A 14 4.73 -9.17 3.14
N ARG A 15 4.88 -9.29 1.83
CA ARG A 15 6.14 -9.06 1.12
C ARG A 15 5.92 -8.67 -0.33
N GLY A 16 6.90 -7.98 -0.91
CA GLY A 16 7.10 -7.86 -2.35
C GLY A 16 8.18 -8.83 -2.82
N SER A 17 8.14 -9.24 -4.08
CA SER A 17 9.16 -10.11 -4.67
C SER A 17 9.44 -9.68 -6.09
N GLN A 18 10.71 -9.75 -6.50
CA GLN A 18 11.15 -9.45 -7.86
C GLN A 18 10.77 -8.02 -8.28
N LEU A 19 10.97 -7.05 -7.38
CA LEU A 19 10.78 -5.65 -7.75
C LEU A 19 11.84 -5.23 -8.77
N LEU A 20 11.45 -4.34 -9.69
CA LEU A 20 12.35 -3.81 -10.68
C LEU A 20 13.38 -2.91 -9.98
N PRO A 21 14.68 -3.08 -10.25
CA PRO A 21 15.68 -2.16 -9.74
C PRO A 21 15.52 -0.81 -10.45
N MET A 22 15.09 0.20 -9.71
CA MET A 22 14.95 1.56 -10.24
C MET A 22 16.17 2.43 -9.92
N ASP A 23 16.96 2.10 -8.88
CA ASP A 23 18.21 2.81 -8.60
C ASP A 23 19.38 2.37 -9.48
N PHE A 24 20.30 3.32 -9.73
CA PHE A 24 21.61 3.11 -10.36
C PHE A 24 22.45 1.97 -9.72
N GLY A 25 22.14 1.59 -8.48
CA GLY A 25 22.82 0.54 -7.72
C GLY A 25 22.20 -0.86 -7.81
N GLN A 26 21.18 -1.07 -8.66
CA GLN A 26 20.36 -2.31 -8.68
C GLN A 26 19.61 -2.58 -7.36
N THR A 27 19.36 -1.55 -6.57
CA THR A 27 18.53 -1.62 -5.37
C THR A 27 17.29 -0.74 -5.54
N SER A 28 16.38 -0.86 -4.59
CA SER A 28 15.26 0.06 -4.42
C SER A 28 14.97 0.16 -2.92
N ASP A 29 14.31 1.25 -2.54
CA ASP A 29 13.72 1.52 -1.24
C ASP A 29 12.19 1.40 -1.32
N PRO A 30 11.62 0.20 -1.59
CA PRO A 30 10.21 0.06 -1.89
C PRO A 30 9.28 0.26 -0.68
N TYR A 31 8.15 0.93 -0.92
CA TYR A 31 7.00 0.97 -0.01
C TYR A 31 5.67 0.79 -0.77
N CYS A 32 4.69 0.17 -0.13
CA CYS A 32 3.35 0.00 -0.68
C CYS A 32 2.42 1.09 -0.14
N LYS A 33 1.66 1.71 -1.04
CA LYS A 33 0.54 2.60 -0.72
C LYS A 33 -0.77 1.88 -1.03
N LEU A 34 -1.70 1.90 -0.08
CA LEU A 34 -3.00 1.25 -0.17
C LEU A 34 -4.08 2.31 -0.09
N VAL A 35 -4.90 2.41 -1.13
CA VAL A 35 -5.99 3.40 -1.25
C VAL A 35 -7.21 2.75 -1.87
N LEU A 36 -8.41 3.12 -1.41
CA LEU A 36 -9.65 2.74 -2.09
C LEU A 36 -9.99 3.77 -3.17
N PHE A 37 -10.17 3.32 -4.41
CA PHE A 37 -10.44 4.18 -5.56
C PHE A 37 -11.91 4.06 -6.00
N PRO A 38 -12.62 5.14 -6.40
CA PRO A 38 -12.18 6.53 -6.39
C PRO A 38 -12.07 7.09 -4.97
N SER A 39 -10.98 7.81 -4.72
CA SER A 39 -10.75 8.50 -3.45
C SER A 39 -11.75 9.65 -3.32
N THR A 40 -12.68 9.58 -2.37
CA THR A 40 -13.53 10.72 -1.98
C THR A 40 -12.76 11.64 -1.01
N ASP A 41 -13.35 12.74 -0.52
CA ASP A 41 -12.76 13.56 0.56
C ASP A 41 -12.52 12.76 1.86
N MET A 42 -13.20 11.62 2.05
CA MET A 42 -12.86 10.64 3.10
C MET A 42 -11.57 9.86 2.80
N GLY A 43 -10.96 10.06 1.63
CA GLY A 43 -9.79 9.35 1.13
C GLY A 43 -8.51 9.55 1.93
N VAL A 44 -8.45 10.54 2.81
CA VAL A 44 -7.35 10.66 3.80
C VAL A 44 -7.45 9.56 4.87
N LYS A 45 -8.67 9.14 5.28
CA LYS A 45 -8.87 8.09 6.30
C LYS A 45 -8.48 6.70 5.84
N TRP A 46 -8.52 6.44 4.53
CA TRP A 46 -8.29 5.12 3.93
C TRP A 46 -7.09 5.14 2.98
N ASN A 47 -6.07 5.90 3.35
CA ASN A 47 -4.79 5.96 2.66
C ASN A 47 -3.72 5.48 3.63
N PHE A 48 -3.29 4.25 3.43
CA PHE A 48 -2.27 3.61 4.25
C PHE A 48 -0.98 3.47 3.46
N LYS A 49 0.14 3.52 4.17
CA LYS A 49 1.47 3.29 3.60
C LYS A 49 2.22 2.32 4.50
N THR A 50 2.97 1.41 3.90
CA THR A 50 3.91 0.57 4.65
C THR A 50 5.15 1.35 5.04
N SER A 51 5.94 0.78 5.95
CA SER A 51 7.32 1.19 6.14
C SER A 51 8.10 1.06 4.84
N VAL A 52 9.06 1.95 4.65
CA VAL A 52 10.02 1.90 3.53
C VAL A 52 11.09 0.88 3.89
N LYS A 53 11.32 -0.09 3.01
CA LYS A 53 12.37 -1.10 3.20
C LYS A 53 13.53 -0.71 2.31
N LYS A 54 14.68 -0.41 2.90
CA LYS A 54 15.81 0.12 2.14
C LYS A 54 16.65 -0.98 1.48
N HIS A 55 17.23 -0.66 0.34
CA HIS A 55 18.18 -1.50 -0.39
C HIS A 55 17.72 -2.95 -0.62
N THR A 56 16.46 -3.14 -1.02
CA THR A 56 15.91 -4.50 -1.22
C THR A 56 14.92 -4.57 -2.38
N LEU A 57 15.09 -5.60 -3.23
CA LEU A 57 14.13 -5.98 -4.27
C LEU A 57 13.13 -7.06 -3.79
N GLN A 58 13.27 -7.48 -2.53
CA GLN A 58 12.43 -8.47 -1.86
C GLN A 58 12.02 -7.94 -0.48
N PRO A 59 11.24 -6.84 -0.42
CA PRO A 59 10.86 -6.24 0.84
C PRO A 59 9.90 -7.14 1.62
N GLU A 60 10.21 -7.38 2.88
CA GLU A 60 9.27 -7.97 3.84
C GLU A 60 8.68 -6.87 4.74
N TYR A 61 7.39 -6.62 4.57
CA TYR A 61 6.65 -5.62 5.34
C TYR A 61 6.06 -6.26 6.59
N ASN A 62 5.28 -7.33 6.41
CA ASN A 62 4.51 -7.99 7.47
C ASN A 62 3.60 -7.02 8.27
N GLU A 63 3.06 -6.01 7.58
CA GLU A 63 2.23 -4.96 8.18
C GLU A 63 0.75 -5.21 7.90
N GLU A 64 -0.11 -4.93 8.88
CA GLU A 64 -1.56 -5.05 8.77
C GLU A 64 -2.24 -3.68 8.89
N PHE A 65 -3.15 -3.40 7.97
CA PHE A 65 -3.93 -2.18 7.89
C PHE A 65 -5.42 -2.50 8.01
N ILE A 66 -6.15 -1.66 8.74
CA ILE A 66 -7.57 -1.85 8.99
C ILE A 66 -8.33 -0.62 8.47
N PHE A 67 -9.08 -0.81 7.40
CA PHE A 67 -10.04 0.17 6.91
C PHE A 67 -11.30 0.07 7.76
N GLN A 68 -11.43 0.96 8.74
CA GLN A 68 -12.55 0.98 9.67
C GLN A 68 -13.76 1.70 9.07
N HIS A 69 -14.96 1.30 9.51
CA HIS A 69 -16.24 1.90 9.14
C HIS A 69 -16.53 1.87 7.64
N ILE A 70 -16.06 0.84 6.94
CA ILE A 70 -16.31 0.65 5.51
C ILE A 70 -17.50 -0.29 5.27
N GLN A 71 -18.49 0.21 4.54
CA GLN A 71 -19.65 -0.61 4.20
C GLN A 71 -19.29 -1.60 3.08
N LEU A 72 -19.95 -2.75 3.06
CA LEU A 72 -19.73 -3.76 2.02
C LEU A 72 -20.00 -3.20 0.61
N GLN A 73 -21.01 -2.34 0.47
CA GLN A 73 -21.32 -1.68 -0.81
C GLN A 73 -20.19 -0.74 -1.28
N GLU A 74 -19.49 -0.10 -0.35
CA GLU A 74 -18.31 0.70 -0.66
C GLU A 74 -17.14 -0.18 -1.10
N LEU A 75 -16.92 -1.33 -0.47
CA LEU A 75 -15.89 -2.29 -0.92
C LEU A 75 -16.17 -2.87 -2.31
N ILE A 76 -17.44 -3.07 -2.67
CA ILE A 76 -17.83 -3.58 -3.98
C ILE A 76 -17.68 -2.50 -5.05
N SER A 77 -18.00 -1.25 -4.72
CA SER A 77 -17.93 -0.11 -5.65
C SER A 77 -16.55 0.53 -5.74
N ARG A 78 -15.70 0.36 -4.72
CA ARG A 78 -14.36 0.95 -4.64
C ARG A 78 -13.29 -0.13 -4.57
N PRO A 79 -12.61 -0.45 -5.68
CA PRO A 79 -11.47 -1.36 -5.64
C PRO A 79 -10.34 -0.82 -4.74
N LEU A 80 -9.69 -1.74 -4.03
CA LEU A 80 -8.43 -1.46 -3.34
C LEU A 80 -7.30 -1.35 -4.37
N GLN A 81 -6.78 -0.15 -4.53
CA GLN A 81 -5.59 0.12 -5.31
C GLN A 81 -4.36 -0.03 -4.41
N VAL A 82 -3.46 -0.92 -4.80
CA VAL A 82 -2.15 -1.10 -4.17
C VAL A 82 -1.11 -0.66 -5.18
N THR A 83 -0.31 0.34 -4.81
CA THR A 83 0.77 0.86 -5.65
C THR A 83 2.08 0.75 -4.91
N VAL A 84 3.11 0.23 -5.58
CA VAL A 84 4.46 0.15 -5.03
C VAL A 84 5.22 1.38 -5.52
N PHE A 85 5.94 2.02 -4.61
CA PHE A 85 6.73 3.22 -4.84
C PHE A 85 8.16 2.97 -4.41
N ASP A 86 9.12 3.55 -5.12
CA ASP A 86 10.51 3.63 -4.70
C ASP A 86 10.76 4.97 -4.00
N LYS A 87 11.34 4.94 -2.79
CA LYS A 87 11.61 6.16 -2.03
C LYS A 87 13.04 6.63 -2.22
N ASP A 88 13.22 7.58 -3.13
CA ASP A 88 14.52 8.17 -3.39
C ASP A 88 14.90 9.25 -2.38
N MET A 89 16.12 9.17 -1.84
CA MET A 89 16.70 10.25 -1.04
C MET A 89 17.20 11.38 -1.95
N GLY A 90 16.32 12.34 -2.26
CA GLY A 90 16.68 13.61 -2.94
C GLY A 90 16.07 13.85 -4.32
N LYS A 91 15.21 12.94 -4.82
CA LYS A 91 14.38 13.13 -6.03
C LYS A 91 12.91 12.85 -5.70
N LYS A 92 12.00 13.05 -6.67
CA LYS A 92 10.60 12.62 -6.55
C LYS A 92 10.56 11.10 -6.55
N ASP A 93 9.79 10.49 -5.64
CA ASP A 93 9.54 9.05 -5.60
C ASP A 93 9.14 8.51 -6.98
N ASP A 94 9.81 7.45 -7.44
CA ASP A 94 9.51 6.77 -8.71
C ASP A 94 8.46 5.65 -8.49
N TYR A 95 7.66 5.40 -9.52
CA TYR A 95 6.70 4.29 -9.51
C TYR A 95 7.42 3.00 -9.94
N ILE A 96 7.25 1.93 -9.15
CA ILE A 96 7.69 0.57 -9.51
C ILE A 96 6.55 -0.17 -10.22
#